data_AF-A0A4Y2SB97-F1
#
_entry.id   AF-A0A4Y2SB97-F1
#
_cell.length_a   1.000
_cell.length_b   1.000
_cell.length_c   1.000
_cell.angle_alpha   90.00
_cell.angle_beta   90.00
_cell.angle_gamma   90.00
#
_symmetry.space_group_name_H-M   'P 1'
#
loop_
_entity.id
_entity.type
_entity.pdbx_description
1 polymer ?
#
loop_
_entity_poly.entity_id
_entity_poly.type
_entity_poly.pdbx_seq_one_letter_code
_entity_poly.pdbx_strand_id
1 'polypeptide(L)'
;MYLKKYVKEDTVKQLSVILDCRTRWNSLLAMIERFHKLKVCIDKALIDMGSDTKFSDLEWTKIKDLIDSLQPFKLAVEALCRRDSTLLTAETTLKFMLEKLLNQDTVLSAELSEALRVRIEERRTVLTGILIYLQNPKNMMMILDELMIHLLYRKKSYTTRNAKCLRKSYSR
;
A
#
# COMPACT_ATOMS: atom_id res chain seq x y z
N MET A 1 16.78 26.89 -10.66
CA MET A 1 17.70 27.51 -9.69
C MET A 1 17.06 27.72 -8.32
N TYR A 2 15.80 28.17 -8.26
CA TYR A 2 15.08 28.49 -7.03
C TYR A 2 14.89 27.33 -6.04
N LEU A 3 14.48 26.14 -6.49
CA LEU A 3 14.31 24.99 -5.58
C LEU A 3 15.62 24.59 -4.87
N LYS A 4 16.74 24.56 -5.59
CA LYS A 4 18.06 24.24 -4.98
C LYS A 4 18.50 25.28 -3.95
N LYS A 5 18.03 26.53 -4.06
CA LYS A 5 18.29 27.60 -3.09
C LYS A 5 17.54 27.32 -1.79
N TYR A 6 16.22 27.16 -1.87
CA TYR A 6 15.38 26.90 -0.69
C TYR A 6 15.72 25.59 0.02
N VAL A 7 16.12 24.55 -0.71
CA VAL A 7 16.54 23.30 -0.06
C VAL A 7 17.86 23.48 0.71
N LYS A 8 18.79 24.31 0.24
CA LYS A 8 20.03 24.61 0.99
C LYS A 8 19.76 25.46 2.24
N GLU A 9 18.77 26.33 2.18
CA GLU A 9 18.40 27.22 3.28
C GLU A 9 17.60 26.47 4.37
N ASP A 10 16.64 25.62 3.97
CA ASP A 10 15.76 24.91 4.92
C ASP A 10 16.31 23.53 5.35
N THR A 11 17.30 22.96 4.65
CA THR A 11 17.88 21.65 5.01
C THR A 11 19.41 21.64 5.00
N VAL A 12 20.02 21.12 6.08
CA VAL A 12 21.50 21.01 6.27
C VAL A 12 22.18 20.19 5.17
N LYS A 13 21.43 19.35 4.43
CA LYS A 13 21.91 18.57 3.29
C LYS A 13 21.22 19.02 2.01
N GLN A 14 21.98 19.18 0.92
CA GLN A 14 21.43 19.41 -0.42
C GLN A 14 20.58 18.21 -0.86
N LEU A 15 19.28 18.27 -0.60
CA LEU A 15 18.31 17.31 -1.14
C LEU A 15 17.85 17.81 -2.52
N SER A 16 17.73 16.90 -3.47
CA SER A 16 17.07 17.16 -4.75
C SER A 16 15.87 16.24 -4.88
N VAL A 17 14.86 16.70 -5.62
CA VAL A 17 13.77 15.84 -6.06
C VAL A 17 14.38 14.71 -6.89
N ILE A 18 13.95 13.48 -6.61
CA ILE A 18 14.32 12.31 -7.39
C ILE A 18 13.32 12.20 -8.54
N LEU A 19 13.80 12.01 -9.76
CA LEU A 19 12.94 11.66 -10.89
C LEU A 19 12.69 10.16 -10.89
N ASP A 20 11.54 9.76 -11.42
CA ASP A 20 11.17 8.36 -11.50
C ASP A 20 12.27 7.55 -12.23
N CYS A 21 12.65 6.41 -11.64
CA CYS A 21 13.61 5.50 -12.23
C CYS A 21 12.94 4.14 -12.45
N ARG A 22 13.00 3.70 -13.72
CA ARG A 22 12.16 2.63 -14.33
C ARG A 22 12.18 1.27 -13.63
N THR A 23 13.17 1.00 -12.78
CA THR A 23 13.59 -0.39 -12.53
C THR A 23 13.40 -0.93 -11.13
N ARG A 24 12.98 -0.14 -10.13
CA ARG A 24 12.79 -0.68 -8.76
C ARG A 24 11.61 -0.01 -8.07
N TRP A 25 10.57 -0.76 -7.73
CA TRP A 25 9.38 -0.26 -7.01
C TRP A 25 9.68 0.60 -5.76
N ASN A 26 10.82 0.39 -5.09
CA ASN A 26 11.31 1.23 -3.99
C ASN A 26 11.63 2.69 -4.40
N SER A 27 11.85 2.95 -5.70
CA SER A 27 12.11 4.28 -6.24
C SER A 27 10.91 5.20 -6.10
N LEU A 28 9.71 4.67 -6.35
CA LEU A 28 8.46 5.42 -6.29
C LEU A 28 8.23 5.96 -4.87
N LEU A 29 8.29 5.09 -3.87
CA LEU A 29 8.13 5.50 -2.47
C LEU A 29 9.22 6.51 -2.06
N ALA A 30 10.49 6.24 -2.38
CA ALA A 30 11.59 7.16 -2.05
C ALA A 30 11.45 8.53 -2.76
N MET A 31 10.90 8.54 -3.97
CA MET A 31 10.59 9.75 -4.73
C MET A 31 9.49 10.56 -4.05
N ILE A 32 8.36 9.92 -3.75
CA ILE A 32 7.19 10.59 -3.17
C ILE A 32 7.49 11.06 -1.74
N GLU A 33 8.19 10.27 -0.92
CA GLU A 33 8.66 10.68 0.41
C GLU A 33 9.51 11.94 0.35
N ARG A 34 10.46 12.00 -0.60
CA ARG A 34 11.30 13.19 -0.80
C ARG A 34 10.52 14.38 -1.32
N PHE A 35 9.60 14.15 -2.25
CA PHE A 35 8.73 15.20 -2.77
C PHE A 35 7.90 15.82 -1.64
N HIS A 36 7.23 14.99 -0.83
CA HIS A 36 6.44 15.44 0.32
C HIS A 36 7.31 16.14 1.39
N LYS A 37 8.54 15.68 1.62
CA LYS A 37 9.49 16.35 2.53
C LYS A 37 9.89 17.75 2.06
N LEU A 38 9.93 17.98 0.75
CA LEU A 38 10.32 19.25 0.15
C LEU A 38 9.13 20.18 -0.12
N LYS A 39 7.91 19.86 0.35
CA LYS A 39 6.69 20.63 0.04
C LYS A 39 6.84 22.15 0.23
N VAL A 40 7.42 22.58 1.34
CA VAL A 40 7.61 24.01 1.65
C VAL A 40 8.59 24.67 0.69
N CYS A 41 9.69 23.99 0.34
CA CYS A 41 10.66 24.49 -0.61
C CYS A 41 10.08 24.55 -2.03
N ILE A 42 9.19 23.61 -2.38
CA ILE A 42 8.48 23.56 -3.65
C ILE A 42 7.51 24.74 -3.74
N ASP A 43 6.70 24.98 -2.70
CA ASP A 43 5.75 26.10 -2.67
C ASP A 43 6.47 27.45 -2.77
N LYS A 44 7.56 27.66 -2.01
CA LYS A 44 8.40 28.86 -2.11
C LYS A 44 8.99 29.03 -3.51
N ALA A 45 9.50 27.95 -4.11
CA ALA A 45 10.06 28.01 -5.45
C ALA A 45 9.02 28.32 -6.53
N LEU A 46 7.77 27.83 -6.39
CA LEU A 46 6.67 28.11 -7.31
C LEU A 46 6.24 29.57 -7.22
N ILE A 47 6.18 30.14 -6.01
CA ILE A 47 5.91 31.57 -5.79
C ILE A 47 6.99 32.44 -6.46
N ASP A 48 8.26 32.13 -6.26
CA ASP A 48 9.38 32.86 -6.87
C ASP A 48 9.39 32.80 -8.39
N MET A 49 8.91 31.71 -8.97
CA MET A 49 8.79 31.54 -10.42
C MET A 49 7.54 32.22 -10.99
N GLY A 50 6.69 32.83 -10.16
CA GLY A 50 5.42 33.43 -10.58
C GLY A 50 4.41 32.41 -11.10
N SER A 51 4.51 31.15 -10.68
CA SER A 51 3.58 30.09 -11.05
C SER A 51 2.34 30.15 -10.15
N ASP A 52 1.16 30.18 -10.76
CA ASP A 52 -0.12 30.06 -10.04
C ASP A 52 -0.44 28.63 -9.61
N THR A 53 0.38 27.65 -10.02
CA THR A 53 0.14 26.25 -9.71
C THR A 53 0.57 25.96 -8.27
N LYS A 54 -0.37 25.56 -7.42
CA LYS A 54 -0.12 25.17 -6.02
C LYS A 54 -0.87 23.88 -5.71
N PHE A 55 -0.22 23.01 -4.95
CA PHE A 55 -0.88 21.83 -4.42
C PHE A 55 -1.79 22.25 -3.26
N SER A 56 -3.04 21.84 -3.33
CA SER A 56 -4.01 21.98 -2.25
C SER A 56 -3.66 21.06 -1.07
N ASP A 57 -4.18 21.39 0.11
CA ASP A 57 -4.03 20.54 1.30
C ASP A 57 -4.60 19.14 1.08
N LEU A 58 -5.66 19.03 0.26
CA LEU A 58 -6.25 17.75 -0.13
C LEU A 58 -5.27 16.91 -0.96
N GLU A 59 -4.60 17.51 -1.95
CA GLU A 59 -3.60 16.80 -2.77
C GLU A 59 -2.40 16.37 -1.93
N TRP A 60 -1.93 17.22 -1.00
CA TRP A 60 -0.88 16.84 -0.05
C TRP A 60 -1.31 15.69 0.85
N THR A 61 -2.56 15.68 1.30
CA THR A 61 -3.12 14.57 2.08
C THR A 61 -3.14 13.28 1.26
N LYS A 62 -3.55 13.33 -0.02
CA LYS A 62 -3.52 12.15 -0.90
C LYS A 62 -2.10 11.63 -1.15
N ILE A 63 -1.13 12.52 -1.29
CA ILE A 63 0.29 12.13 -1.38
C ILE A 63 0.74 11.44 -0.08
N LYS A 64 0.30 11.93 1.08
CA LYS A 64 0.60 11.31 2.37
C LYS A 64 -0.05 9.93 2.52
N ASP A 65 -1.32 9.79 2.14
CA ASP A 65 -2.03 8.50 2.12
C ASP A 65 -1.29 7.47 1.25
N LEU A 66 -0.75 7.91 0.11
CA LEU A 66 0.02 7.08 -0.80
C LEU A 66 1.37 6.63 -0.19
N ILE A 67 2.09 7.53 0.47
CA ILE A 67 3.33 7.18 1.20
C ILE A 67 3.02 6.13 2.27
N ASP A 68 1.98 6.37 3.06
CA ASP A 68 1.63 5.50 4.18
C ASP A 68 1.21 4.11 3.66
N SER A 69 0.44 4.05 2.57
CA SER A 69 0.02 2.78 1.96
C SER A 69 1.17 1.96 1.39
N LEU A 70 2.22 2.62 0.89
CA LEU A 70 3.38 1.95 0.30
C LEU A 70 4.46 1.58 1.32
N GLN A 71 4.49 2.21 2.49
CA GLN A 71 5.49 1.95 3.53
C GLN A 71 5.52 0.48 4.02
N PRO A 72 4.38 -0.22 4.24
CA PRO A 72 4.37 -1.63 4.59
C PRO A 72 5.02 -2.52 3.54
N PHE A 73 4.90 -2.18 2.25
CA PHE A 73 5.54 -2.92 1.16
C PHE A 73 7.06 -2.81 1.24
N LYS A 74 7.60 -1.61 1.51
CA LYS A 74 9.03 -1.38 1.72
C LYS A 74 9.60 -2.32 2.76
N LEU A 75 9.02 -2.28 3.96
CA LEU A 75 9.44 -3.09 5.10
C LEU A 75 9.31 -4.59 4.82
N ALA A 76 8.23 -4.98 4.14
CA ALA A 76 8.00 -6.37 3.81
C ALA A 76 9.05 -6.94 2.86
N VAL A 77 9.36 -6.22 1.78
CA VAL A 77 10.40 -6.69 0.85
C VAL A 77 11.77 -6.67 1.50
N GLU A 78 12.08 -5.66 2.32
CA GLU A 78 13.32 -5.66 3.10
C GLU A 78 13.42 -6.90 4.01
N ALA A 79 12.33 -7.31 4.66
CA ALA A 79 12.28 -8.52 5.49
C ALA A 79 12.41 -9.80 4.65
N LEU A 80 11.71 -9.89 3.52
CA LEU A 80 11.72 -11.05 2.63
C LEU A 80 13.06 -11.27 1.92
N CYS A 81 13.76 -10.19 1.59
CA CYS A 81 15.07 -10.24 0.92
C CYS A 81 16.24 -10.56 1.85
N ARG A 82 16.01 -10.73 3.16
CA ARG A 82 17.06 -11.18 4.08
C ARG A 82 17.41 -12.64 3.82
N ARG A 83 18.67 -13.02 4.06
CA ARG A 83 19.14 -14.41 3.84
C ARG A 83 18.52 -15.43 4.81
N ASP A 84 18.08 -14.97 5.97
CA ASP A 84 17.42 -15.76 7.01
C ASP A 84 15.90 -15.84 6.82
N SER A 85 15.36 -15.34 5.71
CA SER A 85 13.93 -15.38 5.45
C SER A 85 13.45 -16.82 5.22
N THR A 86 12.45 -17.23 6.00
CA THR A 86 11.81 -18.55 5.90
C THR A 86 10.38 -18.40 5.39
N LEU A 87 9.73 -19.52 5.04
CA LEU A 87 8.31 -19.52 4.67
C LEU A 87 7.43 -18.93 5.79
N LEU A 88 7.79 -19.17 7.06
CA LEU A 88 7.14 -18.53 8.19
C LEU A 88 7.35 -17.01 8.18
N THR A 89 8.59 -16.54 8.01
CA THR A 89 8.90 -15.11 7.95
C THR A 89 8.07 -14.44 6.86
N ALA A 90 7.94 -15.10 5.71
CA ALA A 90 7.11 -14.61 4.62
C ALA A 90 5.64 -14.49 5.00
N GLU A 91 5.07 -15.53 5.61
CA GLU A 91 3.68 -15.53 6.06
C GLU A 91 3.40 -14.43 7.10
N THR A 92 4.26 -14.28 8.11
CA THR A 92 4.13 -13.22 9.11
C THR A 92 4.27 -11.84 8.49
N THR A 93 5.13 -11.70 7.48
CA THR A 93 5.34 -10.43 6.77
C THR A 93 4.11 -10.06 5.93
N LEU A 94 3.53 -11.02 5.23
CA LEU A 94 2.29 -10.80 4.47
C LEU A 94 1.12 -10.42 5.38
N LYS A 95 0.99 -11.08 6.54
CA LYS A 95 0.00 -10.70 7.56
C LYS A 95 0.22 -9.29 8.07
N PHE A 96 1.47 -8.93 8.41
CA PHE A 96 1.83 -7.57 8.82
C PHE A 96 1.42 -6.53 7.77
N MET A 97 1.65 -6.79 6.48
CA MET A 97 1.24 -5.87 5.41
C MET A 97 -0.28 -5.67 5.38
N LEU A 98 -1.05 -6.76 5.45
CA LEU A 98 -2.51 -6.72 5.43
C LEU A 98 -3.06 -5.94 6.63
N GLU A 99 -2.55 -6.20 7.83
CA GLU A 99 -2.95 -5.47 9.05
C GLU A 99 -2.63 -3.98 8.93
N LYS A 100 -1.45 -3.63 8.40
CA LYS A 100 -1.07 -2.21 8.24
C LYS A 100 -1.95 -1.49 7.23
N LEU A 101 -2.32 -2.13 6.13
CA LEU A 101 -3.22 -1.54 5.13
C LEU A 101 -4.63 -1.39 5.69
N LEU A 102 -5.15 -2.40 6.38
CA LEU A 102 -6.50 -2.32 6.97
C LEU A 102 -6.63 -1.21 8.03
N ASN A 103 -5.57 -0.94 8.79
CA ASN A 103 -5.57 0.10 9.81
C ASN A 103 -5.54 1.55 9.24
N GLN A 104 -5.26 1.73 7.95
CA GLN A 104 -5.17 3.06 7.34
C GLN A 104 -6.53 3.61 6.90
N ASP A 105 -7.53 2.74 6.73
CA ASP A 105 -8.92 3.09 6.36
C ASP A 105 -9.04 4.08 5.18
N THR A 106 -8.11 4.00 4.22
CA THR A 106 -8.17 4.76 2.97
C THR A 106 -8.65 3.88 1.82
N VAL A 107 -9.30 4.48 0.82
CA VAL A 107 -9.74 3.77 -0.40
C VAL A 107 -8.58 3.03 -1.06
N LEU A 108 -7.42 3.67 -1.16
CA LEU A 108 -6.22 3.09 -1.74
C LEU A 108 -5.74 1.87 -0.93
N SER A 109 -5.67 2.00 0.40
CA SER A 109 -5.25 0.92 1.28
C SER A 109 -6.19 -0.29 1.21
N ALA A 110 -7.50 -0.04 1.08
CA ALA A 110 -8.50 -1.09 0.91
C ALA A 110 -8.31 -1.84 -0.42
N GLU A 111 -8.17 -1.11 -1.54
CA GLU A 111 -7.93 -1.70 -2.86
C GLU A 111 -6.62 -2.49 -2.92
N LEU A 112 -5.54 -1.95 -2.34
CA LEU A 112 -4.26 -2.65 -2.24
C LEU A 112 -4.35 -3.90 -1.36
N SER A 113 -5.05 -3.82 -0.24
CA SER A 113 -5.24 -4.97 0.66
C SER A 113 -6.00 -6.09 -0.03
N GLU A 114 -7.05 -5.76 -0.79
CA GLU A 114 -7.83 -6.74 -1.54
C GLU A 114 -7.00 -7.39 -2.65
N ALA A 115 -6.30 -6.58 -3.45
CA ALA A 115 -5.42 -7.08 -4.50
C ALA A 115 -4.33 -7.99 -3.91
N LEU A 116 -3.75 -7.61 -2.77
CA LEU A 116 -2.75 -8.41 -2.08
C LEU A 116 -3.33 -9.74 -1.57
N ARG A 117 -4.52 -9.73 -0.95
CA ARG A 117 -5.21 -10.96 -0.51
C ARG A 117 -5.42 -11.93 -1.67
N VAL A 118 -5.95 -11.47 -2.80
CA VAL A 118 -6.14 -12.29 -4.00
C VAL A 118 -4.81 -12.92 -4.45
N ARG A 119 -3.72 -12.12 -4.50
CA ARG A 119 -2.41 -12.63 -4.91
C ARG A 119 -1.79 -13.63 -3.93
N ILE A 120 -2.09 -13.50 -2.63
CA ILE A 120 -1.68 -14.45 -1.60
C ILE A 120 -2.45 -15.76 -1.76
N GLU A 121 -3.77 -15.71 -1.94
CA GLU A 121 -4.62 -16.89 -2.15
C GLU A 121 -4.20 -17.70 -3.38
N GLU A 122 -3.87 -17.02 -4.48
CA GLU A 122 -3.36 -17.66 -5.70
C GLU A 122 -2.05 -18.44 -5.51
N ARG A 123 -1.22 -18.04 -4.53
CA ARG A 123 0.14 -18.58 -4.34
C ARG A 123 0.29 -19.47 -3.11
N ARG A 124 -0.64 -19.39 -2.15
CA ARG A 124 -0.62 -20.24 -0.95
C ARG A 124 -0.86 -21.69 -1.34
N THR A 125 -0.09 -22.58 -0.73
CA THR A 125 -0.19 -24.03 -0.95
C THR A 125 -0.60 -24.73 0.34
N VAL A 126 -1.00 -25.99 0.25
CA VAL A 126 -1.33 -26.84 1.41
C VAL A 126 -0.16 -26.90 2.40
N LEU A 127 1.08 -26.87 1.92
CA LEU A 127 2.29 -26.87 2.74
C LEU A 127 2.37 -25.66 3.68
N THR A 128 1.91 -24.49 3.23
CA THR A 128 1.84 -23.29 4.07
C THR A 128 0.90 -23.50 5.26
N GLY A 129 -0.27 -24.13 5.02
CA GLY A 129 -1.22 -24.47 6.08
C GLY A 129 -0.67 -25.47 7.10
N ILE A 130 0.00 -26.52 6.62
CA ILE A 130 0.64 -27.52 7.48
C ILE A 130 1.74 -26.87 8.34
N LEU A 131 2.60 -26.03 7.74
CA LEU A 131 3.67 -25.35 8.46
C LEU A 131 3.13 -24.47 9.60
N ILE A 132 2.08 -23.71 9.33
CA ILE A 132 1.44 -22.84 10.32
C ILE A 132 0.84 -23.65 11.45
N TYR A 133 0.17 -24.77 11.13
CA TYR A 133 -0.40 -25.67 12.12
C TYR A 133 0.67 -26.28 13.03
N LEU A 134 1.76 -26.78 12.45
CA LEU A 134 2.88 -27.37 13.19
C LEU A 134 3.55 -26.36 14.12
N GLN A 135 3.62 -25.10 13.71
CA GLN A 135 4.23 -24.06 14.51
C GLN A 135 3.35 -23.60 15.67
N ASN A 136 2.06 -23.42 15.42
CA ASN A 136 1.07 -23.20 16.47
C ASN A 136 -0.32 -23.61 15.97
N PRO A 137 -0.93 -24.66 16.52
CA PRO A 137 -2.24 -25.13 16.06
C PRO A 137 -3.35 -24.08 16.24
N LYS A 138 -3.19 -23.12 17.17
CA LYS A 138 -4.15 -22.02 17.37
C LYS A 138 -4.08 -20.95 16.27
N ASN A 139 -2.93 -20.76 15.63
CA ASN A 139 -2.76 -19.77 14.57
C ASN A 139 -3.49 -20.16 13.27
N MET A 140 -3.66 -21.46 13.02
CA MET A 140 -4.37 -21.95 11.84
C MET A 140 -5.82 -21.47 11.82
N MET A 141 -6.47 -21.40 12.99
CA MET A 141 -7.87 -21.00 13.13
C MET A 141 -8.08 -19.51 12.80
N MET A 142 -7.13 -18.64 13.17
CA MET A 142 -7.17 -17.22 12.78
C MET A 142 -7.01 -16.99 11.27
N ILE A 143 -6.16 -17.76 10.61
CA ILE A 143 -5.91 -17.62 9.17
C ILE A 143 -7.10 -18.15 8.35
N LEU A 144 -7.71 -19.25 8.81
CA LEU A 144 -8.97 -19.75 8.26
C LEU A 144 -10.10 -18.75 8.46
N ASP A 145 -10.21 -18.09 9.62
CA ASP A 145 -11.24 -17.05 9.85
C ASP A 145 -11.06 -15.82 8.94
N GLU A 146 -9.84 -15.32 8.74
CA GLU A 146 -9.58 -14.21 7.81
C GLU A 146 -9.93 -14.55 6.35
N LEU A 147 -9.69 -15.80 5.92
CA LEU A 147 -10.06 -16.29 4.59
C LEU A 147 -11.56 -16.65 4.49
N MET A 148 -12.17 -17.12 5.58
CA MET A 148 -13.60 -17.45 5.65
C MET A 148 -14.50 -16.21 5.66
N ILE A 149 -14.06 -15.11 6.30
CA ILE A 149 -14.73 -13.81 6.19
C ILE A 149 -14.87 -13.43 4.71
N HIS A 150 -13.87 -13.75 3.87
CA HIS A 150 -13.93 -13.55 2.43
C HIS A 150 -14.85 -14.51 1.68
N LEU A 151 -14.93 -15.80 2.02
CA LEU A 151 -15.94 -16.68 1.41
C LEU A 151 -17.37 -16.18 1.68
N LEU A 152 -17.63 -15.66 2.88
CA LEU A 152 -18.92 -15.09 3.24
C LEU A 152 -19.17 -13.73 2.57
N TYR A 153 -18.16 -12.87 2.45
CA TYR A 153 -18.27 -11.55 1.82
C TYR A 153 -18.34 -11.63 0.28
N ARG A 154 -17.57 -12.55 -0.32
CA ARG A 154 -17.60 -12.89 -1.75
C ARG A 154 -18.97 -13.48 -2.13
N LYS A 155 -19.56 -14.36 -1.31
CA LYS A 155 -20.92 -14.90 -1.55
C LYS A 155 -21.98 -13.78 -1.52
N LYS A 156 -21.86 -12.78 -0.63
CA LYS A 156 -22.76 -11.61 -0.58
C LYS A 156 -22.63 -10.68 -1.80
N SER A 157 -21.43 -10.48 -2.34
CA SER A 157 -21.22 -9.58 -3.48
C SER A 157 -21.67 -10.19 -4.81
N TYR A 158 -21.51 -11.51 -5.01
CA TYR A 158 -22.09 -12.20 -6.18
C TYR A 158 -23.63 -12.30 -6.13
N THR A 159 -24.23 -12.56 -4.96
CA THR A 159 -25.70 -12.61 -4.84
C THR A 159 -26.33 -11.22 -5.06
N THR A 160 -25.66 -10.15 -4.62
CA THR A 160 -26.16 -8.77 -4.82
C THR A 160 -26.05 -8.30 -6.28
N ARG A 161 -24.97 -8.68 -6.99
CA ARG A 161 -24.84 -8.40 -8.44
C ARG A 161 -25.84 -9.22 -9.28
N ASN A 162 -26.02 -10.50 -8.99
CA ASN A 162 -26.98 -11.34 -9.71
C ASN A 162 -28.44 -10.91 -9.45
N ALA A 163 -28.78 -10.49 -8.22
CA ALA A 163 -30.10 -9.95 -7.91
C ALA A 163 -30.41 -8.63 -8.64
N LYS A 164 -29.39 -7.77 -8.88
CA LYS A 164 -29.54 -6.53 -9.68
C LYS A 164 -29.68 -6.82 -11.17
N CYS A 165 -29.01 -7.84 -11.71
CA CYS A 165 -29.18 -8.28 -13.10
C CYS A 165 -30.55 -8.91 -13.34
N LEU A 166 -31.03 -9.78 -12.43
CA LEU A 166 -32.35 -10.43 -12.57
C LEU A 166 -33.53 -9.45 -12.43
N ARG A 167 -33.41 -8.41 -11.58
CA ARG A 167 -34.49 -7.40 -11.45
C ARG A 167 -34.67 -6.51 -12.69
N LYS A 168 -33.62 -6.32 -13.50
CA LYS A 168 -33.72 -5.56 -14.77
C LYS A 168 -34.34 -6.37 -15.91
N SER A 169 -34.43 -7.70 -15.78
CA SER A 169 -34.96 -8.59 -16.82
C SER A 169 -36.49 -8.76 -16.78
N TYR A 170 -37.15 -8.39 -15.67
CA TYR A 170 -38.58 -8.62 -15.44
C TYR A 170 -39.42 -7.33 -15.36
N SER A 171 -38.86 -6.18 -15.73
CA SER A 171 -39.62 -4.93 -15.88
C SER A 171 -39.72 -4.57 -17.36
N ARG A 172 -40.67 -5.21 -18.05
CA ARG A 172 -41.29 -4.72 -19.29
C ARG A 172 -42.78 -4.60 -19.02
#